data_AF-A0A2D6JEP3-F1
#
_entry.id   AF-A0A2D6JEP3-F1
#
_cell.length_a   1.000
_cell.length_b   1.000
_cell.length_c   1.000
_cell.angle_alpha   90.00
_cell.angle_beta   90.00
_cell.angle_gamma   90.00
#
_symmetry.space_group_name_H-M   'P 1'
#
loop_
_entity.id
_entity.type
_entity.pdbx_description
1 polymer ?
#
loop_
_entity_poly.entity_id
_entity_poly.type
_entity_poly.pdbx_seq_one_letter_code
_entity_poly.pdbx_strand_id
1 'polypeptide(L)'
;MTEFGDYFWYMENDEGSITIGITDDGLEETGDVHQIVLAEEDEELNEDEGCGTIRGADGYIEIPAPMNLKIVSRNDDLLGTPDMIHDDPSGESWLLKVEAL
;
A
#
# COMPACT_ATOMS: atom_id res chain seq x y z
N MET A 1 3.06 4.56 13.46
CA MET A 1 2.52 3.51 12.60
C MET A 1 1.16 3.15 13.14
N THR A 2 0.13 3.25 12.31
CA THR A 2 -1.27 3.00 12.65
C THR A 2 -1.82 1.99 11.65
N GLU A 3 -2.44 0.92 12.13
CA GLU A 3 -3.05 -0.12 11.28
C GLU A 3 -4.47 0.28 10.83
N PHE A 4 -4.86 -0.17 9.65
CA PHE A 4 -6.17 0.05 9.04
C PHE A 4 -6.50 -1.04 8.01
N GLY A 5 -7.78 -1.16 7.62
CA GLY A 5 -8.20 -2.05 6.53
C GLY A 5 -7.79 -3.52 6.73
N ASP A 6 -7.76 -3.97 7.99
CA ASP A 6 -7.30 -5.29 8.48
C ASP A 6 -5.80 -5.61 8.28
N TYR A 7 -5.22 -5.26 7.12
CA TYR A 7 -3.90 -5.75 6.70
C TYR A 7 -2.91 -4.64 6.33
N PHE A 8 -3.25 -3.38 6.58
CA PHE A 8 -2.45 -2.25 6.13
C PHE A 8 -2.03 -1.38 7.30
N TRP A 9 -0.98 -0.62 7.08
CA TRP A 9 -0.52 0.39 8.02
C TRP A 9 -0.20 1.67 7.29
N TYR A 10 -0.35 2.78 8.02
CA TYR A 10 0.17 4.07 7.59
C TYR A 10 1.09 4.68 8.65
N MET A 11 2.01 5.52 8.19
CA MET A 11 2.91 6.31 9.03
C MET A 11 2.90 7.75 8.55
N GLU A 12 2.51 8.65 9.45
CA GLU A 12 2.69 10.09 9.25
C GLU A 12 4.19 10.41 9.32
N ASN A 13 4.69 11.11 8.32
CA ASN A 13 6.04 11.63 8.26
C ASN A 13 6.03 13.16 8.47
N ASP A 14 7.20 13.77 8.36
CA ASP A 14 7.33 15.22 8.38
C ASP A 14 6.53 15.87 7.23
N GLU A 15 6.13 17.13 7.44
CA GLU A 15 5.47 17.99 6.44
C GLU A 15 4.11 17.48 5.93
N GLY A 16 3.47 16.53 6.62
CA GLY A 16 2.11 16.06 6.30
C GLY A 16 2.05 14.95 5.25
N SER A 17 3.21 14.41 4.85
CA SER A 17 3.26 13.23 3.99
C SER A 17 3.01 11.95 4.79
N ILE A 18 2.29 10.99 4.21
CA ILE A 18 1.94 9.72 4.82
C ILE A 18 2.50 8.59 3.96
N THR A 19 3.13 7.60 4.58
CA THR A 19 3.55 6.36 3.91
C THR A 19 2.54 5.26 4.22
N ILE A 20 2.12 4.49 3.22
CA ILE A 20 1.22 3.35 3.34
C ILE A 20 1.99 2.07 2.97
N GLY A 21 1.78 1.00 3.74
CA GLY A 21 2.31 -0.33 3.47
C GLY A 21 1.37 -1.45 3.93
N ILE A 22 1.81 -2.68 3.74
CA ILE A 22 1.10 -3.90 4.16
C ILE A 22 1.75 -4.50 5.40
N THR A 23 0.96 -5.15 6.27
CA THR A 23 1.47 -5.94 7.40
C THR A 23 1.93 -7.32 6.96
N ASP A 24 2.72 -7.99 7.79
CA ASP A 24 3.11 -9.40 7.56
C ASP A 24 1.88 -10.32 7.47
N ASP A 25 0.85 -10.07 8.28
CA ASP A 25 -0.41 -10.82 8.26
C ASP A 25 -1.14 -10.70 6.90
N GLY A 26 -1.06 -9.54 6.25
CA GLY A 26 -1.60 -9.34 4.90
C GLY A 26 -0.84 -10.11 3.82
N LEU A 27 0.47 -10.24 3.97
CA LEU A 27 1.29 -11.07 3.09
C LEU A 27 1.01 -12.55 3.29
N GLU A 28 0.84 -13.00 4.54
CA GLU A 28 0.44 -14.37 4.82
C GLU A 28 -0.92 -14.71 4.21
N GLU A 29 -1.91 -13.81 4.29
CA GLU A 29 -3.24 -14.01 3.70
C GLU A 29 -3.21 -14.06 2.16
N THR A 30 -2.31 -13.31 1.53
CA THR A 30 -2.20 -13.27 0.06
C THR A 30 -1.32 -14.39 -0.51
N GLY A 31 -0.41 -14.93 0.30
CA GLY A 31 0.56 -15.95 -0.09
C GLY A 31 1.67 -15.38 -0.98
N ASP A 32 2.13 -16.18 -1.94
CA ASP A 32 3.22 -15.80 -2.85
C ASP A 32 2.79 -14.69 -3.82
N VAL A 33 3.08 -13.43 -3.47
CA VAL A 33 2.73 -12.22 -4.23
C VAL A 33 3.41 -12.18 -5.59
N HIS A 34 2.59 -12.14 -6.65
CA HIS A 34 3.08 -12.12 -8.03
C HIS A 34 2.54 -10.93 -8.85
N GLN A 35 1.66 -10.10 -8.28
CA GLN A 35 1.13 -8.92 -8.94
C GLN A 35 0.74 -7.85 -7.93
N ILE A 36 1.18 -6.62 -8.18
CA ILE A 36 0.79 -5.42 -7.43
C ILE A 36 0.29 -4.39 -8.44
N VAL A 37 -0.83 -3.74 -8.12
CA VAL A 37 -1.37 -2.59 -8.86
C VAL A 37 -1.57 -1.47 -7.85
N LEU A 38 -1.11 -0.27 -8.19
CA LEU A 38 -1.22 0.92 -7.34
C LEU A 38 -1.82 2.07 -8.14
N ALA A 39 -2.57 2.93 -7.46
CA ALA A 39 -3.09 4.18 -8.00
C ALA A 39 -1.97 5.04 -8.63
N GLU A 40 -2.34 5.89 -9.58
CA GLU A 40 -1.38 6.74 -10.29
C GLU A 40 -1.02 7.97 -9.44
N GLU A 41 0.19 8.52 -9.66
CA GLU A 41 0.56 9.80 -9.08
C GLU A 41 -0.44 10.90 -9.49
N ASP A 42 -0.67 11.86 -8.60
CA ASP A 42 -1.66 12.93 -8.72
C ASP A 42 -3.15 12.53 -8.64
N GLU A 43 -3.51 11.24 -8.49
CA GLU A 43 -4.88 10.86 -8.17
C GLU A 43 -5.31 11.32 -6.77
N GLU A 44 -6.55 11.81 -6.67
CA GLU A 44 -7.23 12.09 -5.40
C GLU A 44 -8.26 11.00 -5.14
N LEU A 45 -8.25 10.43 -3.94
CA LEU A 45 -9.13 9.35 -3.52
C LEU A 45 -9.86 9.73 -2.24
N ASN A 46 -11.14 9.34 -2.15
CA ASN A 46 -11.90 9.46 -0.91
C ASN A 46 -11.58 8.29 0.03
N GLU A 47 -11.83 8.48 1.33
CA GLU A 47 -11.80 7.39 2.32
C GLU A 47 -12.57 6.15 1.81
N ASP A 48 -12.02 4.97 2.07
CA ASP A 48 -12.49 3.65 1.62
C ASP A 48 -12.47 3.40 0.09
N GLU A 49 -12.06 4.36 -0.74
CA GLU A 49 -11.81 4.09 -2.17
C GLU A 49 -10.55 3.24 -2.37
N GLY A 50 -10.53 2.43 -3.44
CA GLY A 50 -9.42 1.53 -3.72
C GLY A 50 -8.17 2.27 -4.21
N CYS A 51 -7.09 2.23 -3.43
CA CYS A 51 -5.77 2.76 -3.77
C CYS A 51 -4.91 1.77 -4.57
N GLY A 52 -5.32 0.50 -4.65
CA GLY A 52 -4.57 -0.55 -5.33
C GLY A 52 -5.03 -1.95 -4.96
N THR A 53 -4.30 -2.94 -5.46
CA THR A 53 -4.58 -4.36 -5.24
C THR A 53 -3.28 -5.16 -5.20
N ILE A 54 -3.18 -6.07 -4.22
CA ILE A 54 -2.08 -7.03 -4.09
C ILE A 54 -2.65 -8.42 -4.36
N ARG A 55 -2.01 -9.18 -5.25
CA ARG A 55 -2.44 -10.53 -5.63
C ARG A 55 -1.30 -11.52 -5.51
N GLY A 56 -1.57 -12.61 -4.82
CA GLY A 56 -0.66 -13.73 -4.66
C GLY A 56 -1.32 -15.08 -4.94
N ALA A 57 -0.64 -16.16 -4.57
CA ALA A 57 -1.08 -17.52 -4.83
C ALA A 57 -2.40 -17.89 -4.13
N ASP A 58 -2.67 -17.31 -2.96
CA ASP A 58 -3.82 -17.68 -2.13
C ASP A 58 -5.01 -16.73 -2.29
N GLY A 59 -4.82 -15.58 -2.94
CA GLY A 59 -5.91 -14.65 -3.21
C GLY A 59 -5.46 -13.26 -3.63
N TYR A 60 -6.32 -12.29 -3.35
CA TYR A 60 -6.02 -10.87 -3.53
C TYR A 60 -6.64 -10.05 -2.41
N ILE A 61 -6.01 -8.94 -2.08
CA ILE A 61 -6.53 -7.93 -1.17
C ILE A 61 -6.54 -6.57 -1.87
N GLU A 62 -7.58 -5.78 -1.61
CA GLU A 62 -7.68 -4.41 -2.06
C GLU A 62 -7.13 -3.48 -0.97
N ILE A 63 -6.42 -2.42 -1.39
CA ILE A 63 -5.87 -1.42 -0.48
C ILE A 63 -6.91 -0.31 -0.35
N PRO A 64 -7.63 -0.16 0.77
CA PRO A 64 -8.54 0.97 0.94
C PRO A 64 -7.75 2.26 1.20
N ALA A 65 -8.31 3.41 0.84
CA ALA A 65 -7.77 4.69 1.26
C ALA A 65 -8.05 4.90 2.76
N PRO A 66 -7.04 5.12 3.61
CA PRO A 66 -7.25 5.31 5.05
C PRO A 66 -7.94 6.64 5.39
N MET A 67 -8.01 7.56 4.44
CA MET A 67 -8.61 8.89 4.52
C MET A 67 -8.71 9.50 3.12
N ASN A 68 -9.35 10.66 3.01
CA ASN A 68 -9.25 11.47 1.80
C ASN A 68 -7.78 11.85 1.57
N LEU A 69 -7.25 11.53 0.40
CA LEU A 69 -5.82 11.65 0.14
C LEU A 69 -5.53 11.97 -1.32
N LYS A 70 -4.31 12.44 -1.56
CA LYS A 70 -3.70 12.57 -2.88
C LYS A 70 -2.47 11.69 -2.99
N ILE A 71 -2.33 10.92 -4.06
CA ILE A 71 -1.13 10.12 -4.34
C ILE A 71 0.03 11.04 -4.72
N VAL A 72 1.10 10.98 -3.94
CA VAL A 72 2.35 11.72 -4.18
C VAL A 72 3.36 10.85 -4.91
N SER A 73 3.47 9.58 -4.53
CA SER A 73 4.36 8.62 -5.19
C SER A 73 3.94 7.19 -4.94
N ARG A 74 4.35 6.28 -5.83
CA ARG A 74 4.17 4.83 -5.70
C ARG A 74 5.50 4.10 -5.82
N ASN A 75 5.59 2.93 -5.20
CA ASN A 75 6.80 2.13 -5.28
C ASN A 75 6.85 1.33 -6.59
N ASP A 76 7.41 1.94 -7.64
CA ASP A 76 7.53 1.32 -8.97
C ASP A 76 8.40 0.05 -8.98
N ASP A 77 9.31 -0.12 -8.01
CA ASP A 77 10.12 -1.34 -7.90
C ASP A 77 9.24 -2.57 -7.62
N LEU A 78 8.19 -2.41 -6.82
CA LEU A 78 7.19 -3.45 -6.53
C LEU A 78 6.31 -3.76 -7.74
N LEU A 79 6.10 -2.81 -8.65
CA LEU A 79 5.36 -3.06 -9.90
C LEU A 79 6.18 -3.91 -10.89
N GLY A 80 7.50 -3.72 -10.90
CA GLY A 80 8.43 -4.50 -11.71
C GLY A 80 8.82 -5.85 -11.08
N THR A 81 8.91 -5.89 -9.76
CA THR A 81 9.34 -7.07 -8.98
C THR A 81 8.45 -7.26 -7.74
N PRO A 82 7.22 -7.78 -7.89
CA PRO A 82 6.24 -7.87 -6.79
C PRO A 82 6.72 -8.65 -5.56
N ASP A 83 7.53 -9.69 -5.77
CA ASP A 83 8.04 -10.56 -4.69
C ASP A 83 8.92 -9.81 -3.67
N MET A 84 9.51 -8.67 -4.04
CA MET A 84 10.27 -7.81 -3.12
C MET A 84 9.41 -7.27 -1.96
N ILE A 85 8.08 -7.34 -2.06
CA ILE A 85 7.20 -6.94 -0.97
C ILE A 85 7.46 -7.74 0.31
N HIS A 86 7.95 -8.99 0.19
CA HIS A 86 8.24 -9.88 1.32
C HIS A 86 9.55 -9.56 2.05
N ASP A 87 10.44 -8.74 1.47
CA ASP A 87 11.77 -8.49 2.04
C ASP A 87 11.71 -7.57 3.27
N ASP A 88 10.95 -6.48 3.20
CA ASP A 88 10.76 -5.53 4.31
C ASP A 88 9.36 -4.86 4.26
N PRO A 89 8.28 -5.60 4.55
CA PRO A 89 6.89 -5.16 4.36
C PRO A 89 6.51 -3.90 5.14
N SER A 90 7.12 -3.73 6.31
CA SER A 90 6.91 -2.58 7.20
C SER A 90 7.99 -1.48 7.08
N GLY A 91 8.90 -1.61 6.11
CA GLY A 91 10.02 -0.68 5.91
C GLY A 91 10.19 -0.28 4.45
N GLU A 92 11.23 -0.78 3.77
CA GLU A 92 11.58 -0.37 2.40
C GLU A 92 10.56 -0.81 1.34
N SER A 93 9.71 -1.82 1.62
CA SER A 93 8.65 -2.28 0.72
C SER A 93 7.32 -1.52 0.90
N TRP A 94 7.39 -0.21 1.15
CA TRP A 94 6.21 0.67 1.18
C TRP A 94 5.47 0.63 -0.16
N LEU A 95 4.16 0.85 -0.13
CA LEU A 95 3.28 0.80 -1.31
C LEU A 95 3.10 2.20 -1.92
N LEU A 96 2.60 3.15 -1.11
CA LEU A 96 2.23 4.49 -1.55
C LEU A 96 2.76 5.55 -0.58
N LYS A 97 3.07 6.73 -1.12
CA LYS A 97 3.24 7.97 -0.37
C LYS A 97 2.14 8.93 -0.78
N VAL A 98 1.49 9.53 0.20
CA VAL A 98 0.27 10.35 0.00
C VAL A 98 0.31 11.61 0.84
N GLU A 99 -0.53 12.57 0.49
CA GLU A 99 -0.88 13.73 1.31
C GLU A 99 -2.34 13.62 1.74
N ALA A 100 -2.64 13.88 3.02
CA ALA A 100 -4.02 13.95 3.50
C ALA A 100 -4.71 15.23 3.02
N LEU A 101 -6.00 15.13 2.64
CA LEU A 101 -6.84 16.23 2.14
C LEU A 101 -7.84 16.75 3.18
#